data_AF-A0A2K6QFZ2-F1
#
_entry.id   AF-A0A2K6QFZ2-F1
#
_cell.length_a   1.000
_cell.length_b   1.000
_cell.length_c   1.000
_cell.angle_alpha   90.00
_cell.angle_beta   90.00
_cell.angle_gamma   90.00
#
_symmetry.space_group_name_H-M   'P 1'
#
loop_
_entity.id
_entity.type
_entity.pdbx_description
1 polymer ?
#
loop_
_entity_poly.entity_id
_entity_poly.type
_entity_poly.pdbx_seq_one_letter_code
_entity_poly.pdbx_strand_id
1 'polypeptide(L)'
;MFKRMAEFGPDSGGRVKGVTIVKPIVYGNVARYFGKKREEDGHTHQWTVYVKPYRNEDMSAYVKKIQFKLHESYGNPLRVVTKPPYEITETGWGEFEIIIKIFFIDPNERPVTLYHLLKLFQSDTNAMLGKKTVVSEFYDEMIFQDPTAMMQQLLTTSRQLTLGAYKHETEFAELEVKTREKLEAAKKKTSFEIAELKERLKASRETINCLKNEIRKLEEDDQAKDI
;
A
#
# COMPACT_ATOMS: atom_id res chain seq x y z
N MET A 1 -23.40 -9.53 24.76
CA MET A 1 -22.88 -10.73 25.45
C MET A 1 -21.72 -11.24 24.62
N PHE A 2 -20.48 -11.19 25.12
CA PHE A 2 -19.30 -11.66 24.38
C PHE A 2 -19.27 -13.19 24.41
N LYS A 3 -19.48 -13.84 23.27
CA LYS A 3 -19.26 -15.28 23.15
C LYS A 3 -17.77 -15.58 23.34
N ARG A 4 -17.42 -16.52 24.23
CA ARG A 4 -16.02 -16.94 24.43
C ARG A 4 -15.54 -17.72 23.20
N MET A 5 -14.23 -17.72 22.92
CA MET A 5 -13.63 -18.47 21.79
C MET A 5 -14.10 -19.93 21.69
N ALA A 6 -14.40 -20.57 22.83
CA ALA A 6 -14.90 -21.94 22.91
C ALA A 6 -16.31 -22.15 22.30
N GLU A 7 -17.10 -21.10 22.11
CA GLU A 7 -18.48 -21.19 21.62
C GLU A 7 -18.58 -21.25 20.08
N PHE A 8 -17.51 -20.93 19.35
CA PHE A 8 -17.52 -20.89 17.89
C PHE A 8 -17.14 -22.22 17.23
N GLY A 9 -16.66 -23.20 18.00
CA GLY A 9 -16.21 -24.48 17.46
C GLY A 9 -14.93 -24.37 16.60
N PRO A 10 -14.47 -25.48 15.98
CA PRO A 10 -13.21 -25.52 15.23
C PRO A 10 -13.22 -24.63 13.96
N ASP A 11 -14.40 -24.42 13.37
CA ASP A 11 -14.57 -23.62 12.14
C ASP A 11 -14.83 -22.13 12.43
N SER A 12 -14.60 -21.67 13.67
CA SER A 12 -14.82 -20.27 14.08
C SER A 12 -16.24 -19.75 13.76
N GLY A 13 -17.24 -20.63 13.79
CA GLY A 13 -18.64 -20.35 13.48
C GLY A 13 -18.97 -20.28 11.99
N GLY A 14 -18.05 -20.70 11.11
CA GLY A 14 -18.21 -20.68 9.66
C GLY A 14 -18.04 -19.28 9.05
N ARG A 15 -17.83 -19.22 7.72
CA ARG A 15 -17.70 -17.96 6.97
C ARG A 15 -19.07 -17.32 6.70
N VAL A 16 -19.19 -16.04 6.99
CA VAL A 16 -20.42 -15.26 6.82
C VAL A 16 -20.45 -14.67 5.42
N LYS A 17 -21.21 -15.31 4.51
CA LYS A 17 -21.26 -14.93 3.09
C LYS A 17 -21.88 -13.55 2.86
N GLY A 18 -21.33 -12.81 1.90
CA GLY A 18 -21.82 -11.50 1.46
C GLY A 18 -21.41 -10.36 2.39
N VAL A 19 -20.51 -10.60 3.34
CA VAL A 19 -20.02 -9.60 4.29
C VAL A 19 -18.57 -9.28 3.96
N THR A 20 -18.28 -8.00 3.73
CA THR A 20 -16.91 -7.49 3.61
C THR A 20 -16.67 -6.45 4.68
N ILE A 21 -15.63 -6.66 5.50
CA ILE A 21 -15.19 -5.68 6.50
C ILE A 21 -13.81 -5.19 6.10
N VAL A 22 -13.62 -3.87 6.15
CA VAL A 22 -12.34 -3.22 5.82
C VAL A 22 -11.77 -2.57 7.07
N LYS A 23 -10.51 -2.84 7.38
CA LYS A 23 -9.74 -2.20 8.45
C LYS A 23 -8.56 -1.44 7.88
N PRO A 24 -8.68 -0.10 7.74
CA PRO A 24 -7.58 0.75 7.29
C PRO A 24 -6.43 0.80 8.29
N ILE A 25 -5.21 0.69 7.80
CA ILE A 25 -3.97 0.70 8.56
C ILE A 25 -2.95 1.67 7.95
N VAL A 26 -2.01 2.08 8.78
CA VAL A 26 -0.81 2.82 8.40
C VAL A 26 0.39 2.00 8.82
N TYR A 27 1.32 1.78 7.91
CA TYR A 27 2.58 1.11 8.19
C TYR A 27 3.74 1.89 7.60
N GLY A 28 4.92 1.72 8.19
CA GLY A 28 6.10 2.41 7.70
C GLY A 28 7.16 2.58 8.77
N ASN A 29 8.02 3.58 8.60
CA ASN A 29 9.03 3.91 9.58
C ASN A 29 9.26 5.41 9.75
N VAL A 30 9.76 5.76 10.93
CA VAL A 30 10.48 7.02 11.18
C VAL A 30 11.95 6.73 11.40
N ALA A 31 12.82 7.67 11.05
CA ALA A 31 14.25 7.59 11.31
C ALA A 31 14.85 8.95 11.67
N ARG A 32 15.84 8.93 12.56
CA ARG A 32 16.56 10.10 13.04
C ARG A 32 18.06 9.87 12.90
N TYR A 33 18.74 10.78 12.21
CA TYR A 33 20.19 10.78 12.12
C TYR A 33 20.82 11.21 13.45
N PHE A 34 21.88 10.51 13.88
CA PHE A 34 22.60 10.82 15.12
C PHE A 34 23.45 12.09 15.03
N GLY A 35 23.67 12.63 13.83
CA GLY A 35 24.61 13.73 13.59
C GLY A 35 26.04 13.25 13.32
N LYS A 36 26.41 12.09 13.88
CA LYS A 36 27.69 11.42 13.64
C LYS A 36 27.51 9.91 13.60
N LYS A 37 28.42 9.24 12.89
CA LYS A 37 28.57 7.79 12.94
C LYS A 37 29.03 7.37 14.35
N ARG A 38 28.39 6.36 14.94
CA ARG A 38 28.84 5.77 16.22
C ARG A 38 30.11 4.96 16.01
N GLU A 39 31.03 5.03 16.97
CA GLU A 39 32.34 4.37 16.85
C GLU A 39 32.24 2.85 17.07
N GLU A 40 31.34 2.39 17.94
CA GLU A 40 31.19 0.99 18.34
C GLU A 40 30.70 0.07 17.20
N ASP A 41 29.63 0.47 16.53
CA ASP A 41 28.91 -0.36 15.54
C ASP A 41 28.82 0.29 14.16
N GLY A 42 29.29 1.54 14.03
CA GLY A 42 29.19 2.30 12.80
C GLY A 42 27.78 2.73 12.43
N HIS A 43 26.80 2.60 13.33
CA HIS A 43 25.43 3.01 13.05
C HIS A 43 25.31 4.53 12.99
N THR A 44 24.40 5.00 12.14
CA THR A 44 24.22 6.43 11.83
C THR A 44 22.83 6.93 12.20
N HIS A 45 21.85 6.04 12.25
CA HIS A 45 20.45 6.37 12.51
C HIS A 45 19.86 5.50 13.62
N GLN A 46 18.91 6.08 14.35
CA GLN A 46 17.87 5.33 15.05
C GLN A 46 16.62 5.35 14.19
N TRP A 47 15.92 4.24 14.12
CA TRP A 47 14.69 4.10 13.34
C TRP A 47 13.66 3.28 14.10
N THR A 48 12.39 3.58 13.84
CA THR A 48 11.25 2.83 14.38
C THR A 48 10.35 2.44 13.21
N VAL A 49 10.16 1.14 13.00
CA VAL A 49 9.17 0.59 12.07
C VAL A 49 7.91 0.25 12.84
N TYR A 50 6.73 0.48 12.24
CA TYR A 50 5.46 0.25 12.92
C TYR A 50 4.32 -0.14 11.99
N VAL A 51 3.28 -0.71 12.60
CA VAL A 51 1.93 -0.82 12.05
C VAL A 51 0.96 -0.23 13.08
N LYS A 52 0.07 0.64 12.63
CA LYS A 52 -0.97 1.24 13.47
C LYS A 52 -2.28 1.33 12.69
N PRO A 53 -3.44 1.32 13.35
CA PRO A 53 -4.70 1.49 12.63
C PRO A 53 -4.78 2.92 12.09
N TYR A 54 -5.44 3.14 10.95
CA TYR A 54 -5.62 4.51 10.45
C TYR A 54 -6.57 5.31 11.35
N ARG A 55 -7.60 4.65 11.88
CA ARG A 55 -8.51 5.20 12.88
C ARG A 55 -8.04 4.81 14.28
N ASN A 56 -8.43 5.60 15.28
CA ASN A 56 -8.09 5.30 16.67
C ASN A 56 -8.90 4.09 17.18
N GLU A 57 -8.42 2.88 16.92
CA GLU A 57 -9.05 1.63 17.37
C GLU A 57 -8.03 0.67 17.98
N ASP A 58 -8.48 -0.21 18.84
CA ASP A 58 -7.64 -1.25 19.42
C ASP A 58 -7.55 -2.46 18.47
N MET A 59 -6.47 -2.52 17.69
CA MET A 59 -6.20 -3.64 16.80
C MET A 59 -5.99 -4.97 17.55
N SER A 60 -5.62 -4.94 18.84
CA SER A 60 -5.43 -6.18 19.62
C SER A 60 -6.72 -6.98 19.80
N ALA A 61 -7.88 -6.37 19.52
CA ALA A 61 -9.16 -7.05 19.48
C ALA A 61 -9.25 -8.10 18.36
N TYR A 62 -8.49 -7.97 17.28
CA TYR A 62 -8.55 -8.88 16.13
C TYR A 62 -7.17 -9.33 15.62
N VAL A 63 -6.09 -8.65 16.01
CA VAL A 63 -4.70 -9.03 15.74
C VAL A 63 -4.13 -9.82 16.92
N LYS A 64 -3.56 -10.99 16.61
CA LYS A 64 -2.86 -11.85 17.58
C LYS A 64 -1.41 -11.42 17.78
N LYS A 65 -0.72 -11.12 16.69
CA LYS A 65 0.68 -10.70 16.67
C LYS A 65 1.07 -10.10 15.32
N ILE A 66 2.05 -9.22 15.35
CA ILE A 66 2.74 -8.71 14.16
C ILE A 66 4.20 -9.14 14.21
N GLN A 67 4.67 -9.70 13.11
CA GLN A 67 6.04 -10.14 12.94
C GLN A 67 6.77 -9.20 12.00
N PHE A 68 7.92 -8.70 12.42
CA PHE A 68 8.82 -7.87 11.62
C PHE A 68 10.07 -8.70 11.33
N LYS A 69 10.25 -9.10 10.07
CA LYS A 69 11.49 -9.73 9.61
C LYS A 69 12.43 -8.63 9.13
N LEU A 70 13.48 -8.41 9.90
CA LEU A 70 14.57 -7.50 9.63
C LEU A 70 15.62 -8.16 8.73
N HIS A 71 16.63 -7.38 8.32
CA HIS A 71 17.81 -7.90 7.62
C HIS A 71 18.60 -8.87 8.50
N GLU A 72 19.24 -9.87 7.89
CA GLU A 72 19.93 -10.98 8.58
C GLU A 72 21.13 -10.52 9.44
N SER A 73 21.63 -9.31 9.21
CA SER A 73 22.68 -8.70 10.02
C SER A 73 22.22 -8.35 11.45
N TYR A 74 20.91 -8.27 11.70
CA TYR A 74 20.40 -8.00 13.05
C TYR A 74 20.30 -9.31 13.85
N GLY A 75 20.74 -9.27 15.11
CA GLY A 75 20.49 -10.35 16.05
C GLY A 75 18.99 -10.59 16.23
N ASN A 76 18.57 -11.85 16.18
CA ASN A 76 17.16 -12.24 16.15
C ASN A 76 16.36 -11.41 15.12
N PRO A 77 16.61 -11.58 13.81
CA PRO A 77 16.02 -10.72 12.79
C PRO A 77 14.48 -10.86 12.72
N LEU A 78 13.92 -11.89 13.35
CA LEU A 78 12.50 -12.16 13.39
C LEU A 78 11.87 -11.64 14.69
N ARG A 79 11.48 -10.37 14.71
CA ARG A 79 10.86 -9.72 15.88
C ARG A 79 9.36 -9.98 15.89
N VAL A 80 8.78 -10.28 17.04
CA VAL A 80 7.34 -10.55 17.19
C VAL A 80 6.78 -9.64 18.27
N VAL A 81 5.76 -8.86 17.92
CA VAL A 81 5.04 -7.96 18.82
C VAL A 81 3.61 -8.44 18.95
N THR A 82 3.16 -8.71 20.18
CA THR A 82 1.85 -9.31 20.45
C THR A 82 0.83 -8.32 21.02
N LYS A 83 1.25 -7.10 21.36
CA LYS A 83 0.39 -6.06 21.95
C LYS A 83 0.79 -4.69 21.40
N PRO A 84 -0.16 -3.74 21.28
CA PRO A 84 0.15 -2.39 20.84
C PRO A 84 1.04 -1.64 21.87
N PRO A 85 1.85 -0.66 21.45
CA PRO A 85 2.08 -0.26 20.05
C PRO A 85 2.85 -1.33 19.27
N TYR A 86 2.43 -1.60 18.03
CA TYR A 86 3.09 -2.60 17.18
C TYR A 86 4.28 -1.98 16.45
N GLU A 87 5.34 -1.74 17.19
CA GLU A 87 6.53 -1.07 16.68
C GLU A 87 7.83 -1.73 17.15
N ILE A 88 8.89 -1.56 16.37
CA ILE A 88 10.24 -2.00 16.70
C ILE A 88 11.18 -0.81 16.48
N THR A 89 11.88 -0.41 17.54
CA THR A 89 12.95 0.59 17.48
C THR A 89 14.30 -0.10 17.46
N GLU A 90 15.13 0.30 16.50
CA GLU A 90 16.46 -0.23 16.29
C GLU A 90 17.40 0.87 15.78
N THR A 91 18.65 0.51 15.59
CA THR A 91 19.67 1.41 15.04
C THR A 91 20.35 0.78 13.85
N GLY A 92 20.80 1.58 12.90
CA GLY A 92 21.44 1.06 11.69
C GLY A 92 22.03 2.14 10.81
N TRP A 93 22.59 1.72 9.69
CA TRP A 93 23.24 2.60 8.72
C TRP A 93 22.75 2.42 7.28
N GLY A 94 22.07 1.30 6.98
CA GLY A 94 21.60 0.95 5.64
C GLY A 94 20.09 0.81 5.55
N GLU A 95 19.55 1.07 4.36
CA GLU A 95 18.16 0.82 4.01
C GLU A 95 18.00 -0.62 3.53
N PHE A 96 16.91 -1.28 3.93
CA PHE A 96 16.61 -2.66 3.55
C PHE A 96 15.10 -2.91 3.61
N GLU A 97 14.64 -3.97 2.95
CA GLU A 97 13.24 -4.37 2.99
C GLU A 97 12.91 -5.11 4.29
N ILE A 98 11.90 -4.62 5.00
CA ILE A 98 11.29 -5.25 6.17
C ILE A 98 10.02 -5.96 5.71
N ILE A 99 9.92 -7.26 6.02
CA ILE A 99 8.70 -8.03 5.79
C ILE A 99 7.86 -7.99 7.06
N ILE A 100 6.67 -7.43 6.96
CA ILE A 100 5.73 -7.28 8.07
C ILE A 100 4.61 -8.30 7.88
N LYS A 101 4.40 -9.19 8.85
CA LYS A 101 3.36 -10.22 8.78
C LYS A 101 2.39 -10.10 9.96
N ILE A 102 1.14 -9.79 9.65
CA ILE A 102 0.05 -9.59 10.61
C ILE A 102 -0.72 -10.90 10.73
N PHE A 103 -0.78 -11.45 11.94
CA PHE A 103 -1.55 -12.65 12.27
C PHE A 103 -2.79 -12.27 13.06
N PHE A 104 -3.91 -12.88 12.73
CA PHE A 104 -5.19 -12.63 13.39
C PHE A 104 -5.41 -13.57 14.57
N ILE A 105 -6.32 -13.18 15.47
CA ILE A 105 -6.74 -14.02 16.60
C ILE A 105 -7.35 -15.32 16.09
N ASP A 106 -8.20 -15.21 15.07
CA ASP A 106 -8.74 -16.37 14.37
C ASP A 106 -7.66 -17.01 13.47
N PRO A 107 -7.21 -18.24 13.76
CA PRO A 107 -6.23 -18.93 12.92
C PRO A 107 -6.76 -19.31 11.53
N ASN A 108 -8.09 -19.33 11.35
CA ASN A 108 -8.73 -19.63 10.07
C ASN A 108 -8.67 -18.45 9.08
N GLU A 109 -8.22 -17.27 9.54
CA GLU A 109 -7.96 -16.12 8.67
C GLU A 109 -6.49 -16.08 8.24
N ARG A 110 -6.28 -15.89 6.92
CA ARG A 110 -4.95 -15.87 6.33
C ARG A 110 -4.17 -14.65 6.83
N PRO A 111 -2.92 -14.80 7.28
CA PRO A 111 -2.08 -13.67 7.65
C PRO A 111 -1.87 -12.69 6.48
N VAL A 112 -1.84 -11.40 6.78
CA VAL A 112 -1.50 -10.34 5.82
C VAL A 112 0.01 -10.14 5.83
N THR A 113 0.61 -9.99 4.64
CA THR A 113 2.04 -9.70 4.48
C THR A 113 2.22 -8.39 3.74
N LEU A 114 2.99 -7.48 4.33
CA LEU A 114 3.37 -6.18 3.78
C LEU A 114 4.89 -6.14 3.61
N TYR A 115 5.34 -5.38 2.62
CA TYR A 115 6.75 -5.17 2.33
C TYR A 115 7.03 -3.68 2.46
N HIS A 116 8.01 -3.33 3.30
CA HIS A 116 8.35 -1.94 3.58
C HIS A 116 9.85 -1.72 3.42
N LEU A 117 10.26 -0.86 2.50
CA LEU A 117 11.65 -0.43 2.41
C LEU A 117 11.93 0.58 3.54
N LEU A 118 12.77 0.21 4.50
CA LEU A 118 13.20 1.08 5.58
C LEU A 118 13.91 2.31 5.01
N LYS A 119 13.36 3.50 5.23
CA LYS A 119 13.97 4.77 4.80
C LYS A 119 14.73 5.45 5.92
N LEU A 120 16.01 5.70 5.68
CA LEU A 120 16.93 6.38 6.61
C LEU A 120 17.39 7.73 6.07
N PHE A 121 17.55 7.85 4.74
CA PHE A 121 18.11 9.04 4.13
C PHE A 121 17.02 10.00 3.66
N GLN A 122 17.26 11.30 3.86
CA GLN A 122 16.37 12.35 3.39
C GLN A 122 16.49 12.52 1.88
N SER A 123 15.40 12.91 1.22
CA SER A 123 15.47 13.52 -0.10
C SER A 123 16.03 14.94 0.01
N ASP A 124 16.72 15.40 -1.03
CA ASP A 124 17.35 16.73 -1.07
C ASP A 124 16.36 17.86 -0.71
N THR A 125 15.11 17.74 -1.14
CA THR A 125 14.02 18.68 -0.82
C THR A 125 13.71 18.74 0.69
N ASN A 126 13.73 17.60 1.38
CA ASN A 126 13.43 17.55 2.81
C ASN A 126 14.61 18.05 3.67
N ALA A 127 15.84 17.85 3.21
CA ALA A 127 17.04 18.41 3.83
C ALA A 127 17.03 19.94 3.78
N MET A 128 16.61 20.53 2.65
CA MET A 128 16.47 21.98 2.50
C MET A 128 15.40 22.60 3.42
N LEU A 129 14.38 21.82 3.81
CA LEU A 129 13.32 22.24 4.74
C LEU A 129 13.73 22.07 6.22
N GLY A 130 14.95 21.64 6.51
CA GLY A 130 15.48 21.51 7.87
C GLY A 130 14.79 20.42 8.71
N LYS A 131 14.03 19.51 8.09
CA LYS A 131 13.40 18.39 8.80
C LYS A 131 14.51 17.46 9.32
N LYS A 132 14.51 17.15 10.61
CA LYS A 132 15.54 16.28 11.24
C LYS A 132 15.16 14.79 11.25
N THR A 133 13.91 14.50 10.95
CA THR A 133 13.33 13.15 10.99
C THR A 133 12.89 12.76 9.58
N VAL A 134 13.28 11.57 9.15
CA VAL A 134 12.75 10.92 7.94
C VAL A 134 11.48 10.17 8.32
N VAL A 135 10.43 10.36 7.54
CA VAL A 135 9.16 9.66 7.68
C VAL A 135 8.86 9.00 6.34
N SER A 136 8.60 7.70 6.36
CA SER A 136 8.11 6.94 5.21
C SER A 136 6.95 6.07 5.68
N GLU A 137 5.73 6.57 5.54
CA GLU A 137 4.49 5.87 5.88
C GLU A 137 3.64 5.61 4.64
N PHE A 138 2.90 4.51 4.68
CA PHE A 138 1.97 4.07 3.65
C PHE A 138 0.62 3.74 4.29
N TYR A 139 -0.45 4.07 3.56
CA TYR A 139 -1.82 3.68 3.89
C TYR A 139 -2.14 2.37 3.17
N ASP A 140 -2.82 1.46 3.86
CA ASP A 140 -3.33 0.22 3.29
C ASP A 140 -4.63 -0.21 3.98
N GLU A 141 -5.32 -1.19 3.40
CA GLU A 141 -6.61 -1.67 3.87
C GLU A 141 -6.59 -3.20 4.01
N MET A 142 -6.77 -3.69 5.25
CA MET A 142 -7.01 -5.11 5.45
C MET A 142 -8.46 -5.43 5.10
N ILE A 143 -8.65 -6.20 4.03
CA ILE A 143 -9.96 -6.60 3.53
C ILE A 143 -10.29 -8.01 4.00
N PHE A 144 -11.36 -8.14 4.78
CA PHE A 144 -11.90 -9.42 5.22
C PHE A 144 -13.17 -9.71 4.42
N GLN A 145 -13.03 -10.49 3.34
CA GLN A 145 -14.14 -10.98 2.53
C GLN A 145 -14.66 -12.29 3.12
N ASP A 146 -15.97 -12.34 3.36
CA ASP A 146 -16.64 -13.45 4.01
C ASP A 146 -15.90 -13.92 5.29
N PRO A 147 -15.70 -13.02 6.28
CA PRO A 147 -14.99 -13.36 7.49
C PRO A 147 -15.70 -14.48 8.25
N THR A 148 -14.95 -15.21 9.07
CA THR A 148 -15.59 -16.14 10.02
C THR A 148 -16.53 -15.40 10.97
N ALA A 149 -17.55 -16.06 11.52
CA ALA A 149 -18.47 -15.44 12.48
C ALA A 149 -17.72 -14.89 13.71
N MET A 150 -16.68 -15.58 14.17
CA MET A 150 -15.79 -15.10 15.22
C MET A 150 -15.06 -13.82 14.77
N MET A 151 -14.40 -13.83 13.61
CA MET A 151 -13.65 -12.68 13.13
C MET A 151 -14.55 -11.48 12.88
N GLN A 152 -15.76 -11.68 12.34
CA GLN A 152 -16.77 -10.63 12.19
C GLN A 152 -17.08 -9.97 13.53
N GLN A 153 -17.26 -10.74 14.61
CA GLN A 153 -17.51 -10.20 15.95
C GLN A 153 -16.31 -9.41 16.47
N LEU A 154 -15.08 -9.92 16.28
CA LEU A 154 -13.86 -9.24 16.72
C LEU A 154 -13.63 -7.91 15.98
N LEU A 155 -13.88 -7.89 14.67
CA LEU A 155 -13.71 -6.71 13.83
C LEU A 155 -14.73 -5.60 14.11
N THR A 156 -15.94 -5.96 14.55
CA THR A 156 -17.04 -5.01 14.82
C THR A 156 -17.05 -4.49 16.26
N THR A 157 -16.45 -5.22 17.20
CA THR A 157 -16.49 -4.86 18.63
C THR A 157 -15.24 -4.10 19.10
N SER A 158 -14.33 -3.76 18.19
CA SER A 158 -13.10 -3.00 18.52
C SER A 158 -13.42 -1.64 19.14
N ARG A 159 -12.81 -1.34 20.28
CA ARG A 159 -12.97 -0.06 21.00
C ARG A 159 -11.91 0.94 20.55
N GLN A 160 -12.09 2.20 20.93
CA GLN A 160 -11.08 3.24 20.75
C GLN A 160 -9.86 2.97 21.66
N LEU A 161 -8.64 3.12 21.13
CA LEU A 161 -7.40 2.84 21.87
C LEU A 161 -7.04 3.96 22.85
N THR A 162 -7.18 5.23 22.43
CA THR A 162 -6.82 6.39 23.27
C THR A 162 -7.91 7.46 23.27
N LEU A 163 -8.03 8.26 24.34
CA LEU A 163 -9.01 9.36 24.42
C LEU A 163 -8.53 10.65 23.72
N GLY A 164 -7.27 10.72 23.29
CA GLY A 164 -6.64 11.92 22.72
C GLY A 164 -6.72 12.00 21.19
N ALA A 165 -6.18 13.09 20.65
CA ALA A 165 -6.01 13.27 19.21
C ALA A 165 -5.11 12.17 18.64
N TYR A 166 -5.61 11.46 17.63
CA TYR A 166 -4.89 10.40 16.95
C TYR A 166 -4.39 10.91 15.61
N LYS A 167 -3.07 11.06 15.48
CA LYS A 167 -2.41 11.64 14.31
C LYS A 167 -1.40 10.67 13.71
N HIS A 168 -1.20 10.82 12.40
CA HIS A 168 -0.14 10.15 11.65
C HIS A 168 0.97 11.15 11.36
N GLU A 169 2.18 10.67 11.08
CA GLU A 169 3.28 11.57 10.71
C GLU A 169 3.06 12.16 9.30
N THR A 170 2.30 11.44 8.47
CA THR A 170 1.86 11.81 7.13
C THR A 170 0.41 12.30 7.14
N GLU A 171 0.19 13.48 6.58
CA GLU A 171 -1.15 14.04 6.34
C GLU A 171 -1.80 13.36 5.12
N PHE A 172 -2.35 12.16 5.34
CA PHE A 172 -2.92 11.34 4.26
C PHE A 172 -4.07 12.01 3.50
N ALA A 173 -4.86 12.87 4.15
CA ALA A 173 -5.96 13.59 3.50
C ALA A 173 -5.44 14.58 2.43
N GLU A 174 -4.38 15.31 2.72
CA GLU A 174 -3.76 16.21 1.74
C GLU A 174 -3.08 15.41 0.62
N LEU A 175 -2.40 14.32 0.98
CA LEU A 175 -1.76 13.44 0.02
C LEU A 175 -2.78 12.83 -0.96
N GLU A 176 -3.95 12.45 -0.46
CA GLU A 176 -5.05 11.91 -1.27
C GLU A 176 -5.54 12.93 -2.30
N VAL A 177 -5.82 14.17 -1.88
CA VAL A 177 -6.27 15.26 -2.77
C VAL A 177 -5.22 15.50 -3.85
N LYS A 178 -3.96 15.70 -3.47
CA LYS A 178 -2.86 15.96 -4.40
C LYS A 178 -2.63 14.81 -5.38
N THR A 179 -2.77 13.57 -4.91
CA THR A 179 -2.63 12.38 -5.76
C THR A 179 -3.78 12.27 -6.75
N ARG A 180 -5.00 12.55 -6.30
CA ARG A 180 -6.21 12.56 -7.14
C ARG A 180 -6.12 13.59 -8.25
N GLU A 181 -5.72 14.82 -7.93
CA GLU A 181 -5.52 15.88 -8.93
C GLU A 181 -4.50 15.49 -10.00
N LYS A 182 -3.37 14.89 -9.59
CA LYS A 182 -2.36 14.39 -10.52
C LYS A 182 -2.91 13.27 -11.40
N LEU A 183 -3.68 12.34 -10.85
CA LEU A 183 -4.31 11.25 -11.59
C LEU A 183 -5.34 11.76 -12.60
N GLU A 184 -6.16 12.73 -12.21
CA GLU A 184 -7.13 13.35 -13.11
C GLU A 184 -6.45 14.10 -14.26
N ALA A 185 -5.39 14.85 -13.98
CA ALA A 185 -4.58 15.50 -15.00
C ALA A 185 -3.94 14.49 -15.97
N ALA A 186 -3.36 13.41 -15.43
CA ALA A 186 -2.79 12.32 -16.24
C ALA A 186 -3.86 11.65 -17.11
N LYS A 187 -5.01 11.30 -16.53
CA LYS A 187 -6.15 10.71 -17.25
C LYS A 187 -6.64 11.61 -18.38
N LYS A 188 -6.74 12.92 -18.13
CA LYS A 188 -7.14 13.90 -19.15
C LYS A 188 -6.13 13.96 -20.29
N LYS A 189 -4.83 14.02 -19.98
CA LYS A 189 -3.76 14.02 -20.98
C LYS A 189 -3.79 12.75 -21.83
N THR A 190 -3.83 11.58 -21.21
CA THR A 190 -3.90 10.30 -21.92
C THR A 190 -5.17 10.20 -22.78
N SER A 191 -6.31 10.69 -22.29
CA SER A 191 -7.56 10.69 -23.06
C SER A 191 -7.47 11.58 -24.30
N PHE A 192 -6.81 12.74 -24.18
CA PHE A 192 -6.57 13.65 -25.30
C PHE A 192 -5.65 13.01 -26.35
N GLU A 193 -4.52 12.42 -25.93
CA GLU A 193 -3.59 11.72 -26.83
C GLU A 193 -4.26 10.54 -27.55
N ILE A 194 -5.10 9.76 -26.84
CA ILE A 194 -5.90 8.68 -27.45
C ILE A 194 -6.85 9.24 -28.52
N ALA A 195 -7.52 10.37 -28.25
CA ALA A 195 -8.43 10.98 -29.21
C ALA A 195 -7.68 11.46 -30.47
N GLU A 196 -6.53 12.11 -30.31
CA GLU A 196 -5.70 12.57 -31.41
C GLU A 196 -5.20 11.39 -32.28
N LEU A 197 -4.72 10.33 -31.64
CA LEU A 197 -4.25 9.13 -32.35
C LEU A 197 -5.40 8.42 -33.07
N LYS A 198 -6.61 8.38 -32.49
CA LYS A 198 -7.78 7.83 -33.16
C LYS A 198 -8.16 8.63 -34.41
N GLU A 199 -8.10 9.95 -34.34
CA GLU A 199 -8.44 10.80 -35.50
C GLU A 199 -7.38 10.66 -36.60
N ARG A 200 -6.09 10.64 -36.25
CA ARG A 200 -5.00 10.37 -37.19
C ARG A 200 -5.12 9.00 -37.85
N LEU A 201 -5.51 7.97 -37.08
CA LEU A 201 -5.72 6.63 -37.61
C LEU A 201 -6.92 6.59 -38.57
N LYS A 202 -8.00 7.31 -38.26
CA LYS A 202 -9.17 7.44 -39.13
C LYS A 202 -8.79 8.12 -40.45
N ALA A 203 -8.14 9.27 -40.39
CA ALA A 203 -7.68 10.00 -41.57
C ALA A 203 -6.74 9.13 -42.43
N SER A 204 -5.79 8.44 -41.82
CA SER A 204 -4.89 7.53 -42.53
C SER A 204 -5.63 6.38 -43.22
N ARG A 205 -6.65 5.79 -42.58
CA ARG A 205 -7.50 4.75 -43.20
C ARG A 205 -8.30 5.29 -44.38
N GLU A 206 -8.84 6.50 -44.27
CA GLU A 206 -9.56 7.17 -45.37
C GLU A 206 -8.62 7.42 -46.56
N THR A 207 -7.41 7.92 -46.31
CA THR A 207 -6.38 8.10 -47.35
C THR A 207 -6.01 6.77 -48.02
N ILE A 208 -5.79 5.70 -47.23
CA ILE A 208 -5.49 4.36 -47.77
C ILE A 208 -6.63 3.87 -48.67
N ASN A 209 -7.89 4.06 -48.26
CA ASN A 209 -9.04 3.66 -49.07
C ASN A 209 -9.17 4.47 -50.36
N CYS A 210 -8.88 5.77 -50.31
CA CYS A 210 -8.87 6.63 -51.50
C CYS A 210 -7.82 6.16 -52.50
N LEU A 211 -6.58 5.97 -52.05
CA LEU A 211 -5.48 5.49 -52.90
C LEU A 211 -5.76 4.10 -53.49
N LYS A 212 -6.33 3.17 -52.71
CA LYS A 212 -6.75 1.85 -53.21
C LYS A 212 -7.79 1.95 -54.33
N ASN A 213 -8.78 2.83 -54.19
CA ASN A 213 -9.80 3.02 -55.22
C ASN A 213 -9.21 3.63 -56.50
N GLU A 214 -8.24 4.52 -56.37
CA GLU A 214 -7.57 5.14 -57.51
C GLU A 214 -6.66 4.16 -58.25
N ILE A 215 -5.89 3.34 -57.52
CA ILE A 215 -5.12 2.24 -58.11
C ILE A 215 -6.03 1.31 -58.90
N ARG A 216 -7.18 0.90 -58.34
CA ARG A 216 -8.13 0.02 -59.04
C ARG A 216 -8.65 0.64 -60.34
N LYS A 217 -8.99 1.94 -60.35
CA LYS A 217 -9.42 2.62 -61.57
C LYS A 217 -8.33 2.63 -62.64
N LEU A 218 -7.09 2.91 -62.25
CA LEU A 218 -5.96 2.92 -63.17
C LEU A 218 -5.70 1.52 -63.75
N GLU A 219 -5.82 0.46 -62.94
CA GLU A 219 -5.72 -0.93 -63.41
C GLU A 219 -6.84 -1.31 -64.40
N GLU A 220 -8.07 -0.84 -64.17
CA GLU A 220 -9.22 -1.04 -65.07
C GLU A 220 -9.02 -0.28 -66.41
N ASP A 221 -8.52 0.96 -66.36
CA ASP A 221 -8.25 1.79 -67.54
C ASP A 221 -7.09 1.25 -68.41
N ASP A 222 -6.08 0.62 -67.80
CA ASP A 222 -4.96 0.00 -68.52
C ASP A 222 -5.42 -1.28 -69.25
N GLN A 223 -6.22 -2.12 -68.58
CA GLN A 223 -6.83 -3.30 -69.20
C GLN A 223 -7.78 -2.95 -70.36
N ALA A 224 -8.44 -1.79 -70.30
CA ALA A 224 -9.33 -1.33 -71.37
C ALA A 224 -8.58 -0.78 -72.60
N LYS A 225 -7.27 -0.45 -72.48
CA LYS A 225 -6.43 0.03 -73.59
C LYS A 225 -5.71 -1.08 -74.33
N ASP A 226 -5.57 -2.25 -73.69
CA ASP A 226 -4.93 -3.44 -74.26
C ASP A 226 -5.90 -4.37 -75.04
N ILE A 227 -7.16 -3.96 -75.24
CA ILE A 227 -8.22 -4.66 -76.02
C ILE A 227 -8.55 -3.84 -77.28
#